data_AF-A0A7W6S4G8-F1
#
_entry.id   AF-A0A7W6S4G8-F1
#
_cell.length_a   1.000
_cell.length_b   1.000
_cell.length_c   1.000
_cell.angle_alpha   90.00
_cell.angle_beta   90.00
_cell.angle_gamma   90.00
#
_symmetry.space_group_name_H-M   'P 1'
#
loop_
_entity.id
_entity.type
_entity.pdbx_description
1 polymer ?
#
loop_
_entity_poly.entity_id
_entity_poly.type
_entity_poly.pdbx_seq_one_letter_code
_entity_poly.pdbx_strand_id
1 'polypeptide(L)'
;MKSIILAAVALSSVGFASVAHADDDDRRRCGNVPIADWMSEADLRNRIAPLGLEIRDINIDDGCYEVEARNKDGRKMEIKFHPQSGEQVWIDGDDD
;
A
#
# COMPACT_ATOMS: atom_id res chain seq x y z
N MET A 1 -44.52 33.26 47.81
CA MET A 1 -43.99 34.07 46.68
C MET A 1 -42.50 34.31 46.87
N LYS A 2 -41.65 33.54 46.21
CA LYS A 2 -40.35 33.92 45.64
C LYS A 2 -39.72 32.63 45.09
N SER A 3 -39.73 32.49 43.78
CA SER A 3 -39.21 31.34 43.06
C SER A 3 -37.68 31.31 43.16
N ILE A 4 -37.11 30.17 43.52
CA ILE A 4 -35.66 29.96 43.49
C ILE A 4 -35.27 29.63 42.05
N ILE A 5 -34.29 30.40 41.57
CA ILE A 5 -33.86 30.54 40.18
C ILE A 5 -33.19 29.24 39.69
N LEU A 6 -33.57 28.85 38.47
CA LEU A 6 -32.96 27.79 37.66
C LEU A 6 -31.46 28.04 37.46
N ALA A 7 -30.61 27.11 37.93
CA ALA A 7 -29.22 27.03 37.52
C ALA A 7 -29.12 26.11 36.30
N ALA A 8 -29.07 26.71 35.10
CA ALA A 8 -28.77 26.01 33.87
C ALA A 8 -27.27 25.65 33.85
N VAL A 9 -26.94 24.38 34.09
CA VAL A 9 -25.58 23.86 33.90
C VAL A 9 -25.41 23.54 32.41
N ALA A 10 -24.71 24.41 31.70
CA ALA A 10 -24.28 24.15 30.33
C ALA A 10 -23.19 23.07 30.33
N LEU A 11 -23.55 21.84 29.94
CA LEU A 11 -22.57 20.81 29.61
C LEU A 11 -22.05 21.04 28.20
N SER A 12 -20.92 21.73 28.08
CA SER A 12 -20.15 21.83 26.84
C SER A 12 -19.16 20.67 26.77
N SER A 13 -19.61 19.50 26.29
CA SER A 13 -18.69 18.41 25.94
C SER A 13 -18.06 18.71 24.58
N VAL A 14 -16.78 19.10 24.60
CA VAL A 14 -15.92 19.27 23.43
C VAL A 14 -15.80 17.92 22.71
N GLY A 15 -16.23 17.86 21.45
CA GLY A 15 -16.03 16.69 20.60
C GLY A 15 -14.55 16.52 20.29
N PHE A 16 -13.96 15.42 20.74
CA PHE A 16 -12.67 14.96 20.23
C PHE A 16 -12.90 14.42 18.82
N ALA A 17 -12.63 15.23 17.80
CA ALA A 17 -12.52 14.73 16.43
C ALA A 17 -11.17 14.00 16.31
N SER A 18 -11.17 12.70 16.55
CA SER A 18 -10.05 11.84 16.19
C SER A 18 -9.98 11.80 14.66
N VAL A 19 -8.96 12.42 14.08
CA VAL A 19 -8.64 12.25 12.66
C VAL A 19 -8.00 10.87 12.53
N ALA A 20 -8.75 9.90 12.03
CA ALA A 20 -8.19 8.62 11.62
C ALA A 20 -7.39 8.87 10.33
N HIS A 21 -6.06 8.89 10.44
CA HIS A 21 -5.20 8.80 9.27
C HIS A 21 -5.14 7.33 8.87
N ALA A 22 -5.92 6.95 7.86
CA ALA A 22 -5.63 5.74 7.10
C ALA A 22 -4.36 6.03 6.29
N ASP A 23 -3.29 5.30 6.59
CA ASP A 23 -1.99 5.53 5.98
C ASP A 23 -2.03 5.01 4.54
N ASP A 24 -2.33 5.90 3.59
CA ASP A 24 -2.21 5.67 2.14
C ASP A 24 -0.72 5.67 1.69
N ASP A 25 0.20 5.12 2.50
CA ASP A 25 1.64 5.16 2.18
C ASP A 25 2.02 4.15 1.08
N ASP A 26 1.25 3.06 0.93
CA ASP A 26 1.53 2.05 -0.09
C ASP A 26 1.29 2.56 -1.53
N ARG A 27 0.29 3.43 -1.74
CA ARG A 27 0.08 4.13 -3.03
C ARG A 27 1.22 5.08 -3.41
N ARG A 28 2.08 5.47 -2.47
CA ARG A 28 3.20 6.40 -2.77
C ARG A 28 4.44 5.70 -3.29
N ARG A 29 4.55 4.36 -3.18
CA ARG A 29 5.81 3.67 -3.51
C ARG A 29 6.14 3.69 -4.99
N CYS A 30 5.15 3.56 -5.87
CA CYS A 30 5.33 3.65 -7.32
C CYS A 30 4.89 5.00 -7.90
N GLY A 31 4.19 5.84 -7.12
CA GLY A 31 3.70 7.14 -7.58
C GLY A 31 2.62 7.04 -8.66
N ASN A 32 2.35 8.17 -9.33
CA ASN A 32 1.32 8.25 -10.37
C ASN A 32 1.95 8.21 -11.77
N VAL A 33 2.35 7.03 -12.22
CA VAL A 33 2.90 6.80 -13.56
C VAL A 33 1.76 6.59 -14.55
N PRO A 34 1.66 7.36 -15.65
CA PRO A 34 0.65 7.12 -16.68
C PRO A 34 0.76 5.72 -17.28
N ILE A 35 -0.35 5.01 -17.45
CA ILE A 35 -0.37 3.63 -17.99
C ILE A 35 0.38 3.51 -19.33
N ALA A 36 0.37 4.55 -20.16
CA ALA A 36 1.10 4.58 -21.43
C ALA A 36 2.63 4.47 -21.28
N ASP A 37 3.16 4.81 -20.10
CA ASP A 37 4.59 4.76 -19.77
C ASP A 37 4.96 3.48 -18.99
N TRP A 38 4.00 2.57 -18.76
CA TRP A 38 4.26 1.30 -18.09
C TRP A 38 4.95 0.35 -19.06
N MET A 39 5.95 -0.39 -18.57
CA MET A 39 6.53 -1.49 -19.34
C MET A 39 5.50 -2.60 -19.51
N SER A 40 5.65 -3.45 -20.53
CA SER A 40 4.80 -4.63 -20.63
C SER A 40 5.12 -5.64 -19.52
N GLU A 41 4.18 -6.53 -19.19
CA GLU A 41 4.45 -7.64 -18.26
C GLU A 41 5.66 -8.48 -18.73
N ALA A 42 5.81 -8.68 -20.04
CA ALA A 42 6.95 -9.40 -20.61
C ALA A 42 8.27 -8.67 -20.36
N ASP A 43 8.29 -7.35 -20.47
CA ASP A 43 9.48 -6.53 -20.16
C ASP A 43 9.81 -6.57 -18.68
N LEU A 44 8.80 -6.55 -17.81
CA LEU A 44 8.99 -6.73 -16.38
C LEU A 44 9.60 -8.10 -16.07
N ARG A 45 9.04 -9.18 -16.61
CA ARG A 45 9.57 -10.55 -16.46
C ARG A 45 11.03 -10.63 -16.87
N ASN A 46 11.39 -10.03 -18.00
CA ASN A 46 12.77 -9.98 -18.47
C ASN A 46 13.66 -9.17 -17.51
N ARG A 47 13.17 -8.05 -16.99
CA ARG A 47 13.91 -7.19 -16.06
C ARG A 47 14.20 -7.89 -14.73
N ILE A 48 13.25 -8.67 -14.21
CA ILE A 48 13.35 -9.32 -12.90
C ILE A 48 13.87 -10.78 -12.98
N ALA A 49 14.03 -11.34 -14.18
CA ALA A 49 14.58 -12.69 -14.37
C ALA A 49 15.92 -12.96 -13.65
N PRO A 50 16.87 -11.99 -13.58
CA PRO A 50 18.12 -12.21 -12.84
C PRO A 50 17.96 -12.45 -11.34
N LEU A 51 16.80 -12.10 -10.75
CA LEU A 51 16.50 -12.39 -9.34
C LEU A 51 16.36 -13.89 -9.07
N GLY A 52 16.18 -14.71 -10.11
CA GLY A 52 16.09 -16.17 -9.97
C GLY A 52 14.87 -16.63 -9.18
N LEU A 53 13.79 -15.85 -9.26
CA LEU A 53 12.51 -16.10 -8.61
C LEU A 53 11.61 -16.94 -9.52
N GLU A 54 10.85 -17.84 -8.93
CA GLU A 54 9.76 -18.54 -9.62
C GLU A 54 8.50 -17.68 -9.55
N ILE A 55 8.25 -16.92 -10.62
CA ILE A 55 7.07 -16.05 -10.72
C ILE A 55 5.80 -16.90 -10.78
N ARG A 56 4.84 -16.62 -9.90
CA ARG A 56 3.53 -17.27 -9.84
C ARG A 56 2.46 -16.43 -10.48
N ASP A 57 2.42 -15.15 -10.14
CA ASP A 57 1.46 -14.21 -10.66
C ASP A 57 2.05 -12.80 -10.78
N ILE A 58 1.46 -11.98 -11.66
CA ILE A 58 1.81 -10.56 -11.79
C ILE A 58 0.51 -9.78 -11.92
N ASN A 59 0.25 -8.91 -10.94
CA ASN A 59 -0.92 -8.05 -10.88
C ASN A 59 -0.55 -6.57 -10.87
N ILE A 60 -1.54 -5.72 -11.07
CA ILE A 60 -1.41 -4.28 -10.87
C ILE A 60 -2.12 -3.94 -9.56
N ASP A 61 -1.36 -3.46 -8.58
CA ASP A 61 -1.89 -3.05 -7.28
C ASP A 61 -1.24 -1.73 -6.83
N ASP A 62 -2.06 -0.80 -6.35
CA ASP A 62 -1.64 0.52 -5.84
C ASP A 62 -0.65 1.29 -6.76
N GLY A 63 -0.81 1.15 -8.08
CA GLY A 63 0.05 1.82 -9.07
C GLY A 63 1.41 1.15 -9.29
N CYS A 64 1.59 -0.06 -8.76
CA CYS A 64 2.76 -0.90 -8.93
C CYS A 64 2.44 -2.16 -9.73
N TYR A 65 3.48 -2.83 -10.23
CA TYR A 65 3.39 -4.27 -10.49
C TYR A 65 3.64 -5.02 -9.19
N GLU A 66 2.66 -5.81 -8.75
CA GLU A 66 2.80 -6.76 -7.64
C GLU A 66 3.12 -8.14 -8.21
N VAL A 67 4.22 -8.73 -7.75
CA VAL A 67 4.71 -10.01 -8.21
C VAL A 67 4.71 -10.98 -7.05
N GLU A 68 3.82 -11.96 -7.12
CA GLU A 68 3.85 -13.14 -6.26
C GLU A 68 4.87 -14.14 -6.83
N ALA A 69 5.84 -14.55 -6.02
CA ALA A 69 6.88 -15.46 -6.44
C ALA A 69 7.33 -16.42 -5.33
N ARG A 70 8.13 -17.41 -5.72
CA ARG A 70 8.90 -18.23 -4.77
C ARG A 70 10.40 -18.02 -4.96
N ASN A 71 11.11 -17.94 -3.85
CA ASN A 71 12.57 -17.91 -3.85
C ASN A 71 13.15 -19.33 -4.00
N LYS A 72 14.48 -19.45 -4.04
CA LYS A 72 15.19 -20.74 -4.20
C LYS A 72 14.96 -21.73 -3.06
N ASP A 73 14.62 -21.23 -1.87
CA ASP A 73 14.29 -22.05 -0.70
C ASP A 73 12.81 -22.52 -0.74
N GLY A 74 12.05 -22.11 -1.76
CA GLY A 74 10.62 -22.38 -1.88
C GLY A 74 9.73 -21.46 -1.03
N ARG A 75 10.31 -20.44 -0.37
CA ARG A 75 9.54 -19.44 0.40
C ARG A 75 8.77 -18.52 -0.54
N LYS A 76 7.54 -18.19 -0.15
CA LYS A 76 6.71 -17.24 -0.87
C LYS A 76 7.22 -15.82 -0.61
N MET A 77 7.13 -14.99 -1.63
CA MET A 77 7.45 -13.57 -1.56
C MET A 77 6.45 -12.80 -2.41
N GLU A 78 6.06 -11.64 -1.92
CA GLU A 78 5.34 -10.63 -2.67
C GLU A 78 6.28 -9.44 -2.88
N ILE A 79 6.40 -8.97 -4.13
CA ILE A 79 7.35 -7.91 -4.47
C ILE A 79 6.64 -6.88 -5.33
N LYS A 80 6.68 -5.62 -4.91
CA LYS A 80 6.18 -4.51 -5.73
C LYS A 80 7.31 -3.88 -6.52
N PHE A 81 7.09 -3.70 -7.81
CA PHE A 81 8.01 -3.08 -8.76
C PHE A 81 7.40 -1.81 -9.37
N HIS A 82 8.23 -0.78 -9.53
CA HIS A 82 7.86 0.45 -10.20
C HIS A 82 7.54 0.17 -11.68
N PRO A 83 6.39 0.63 -12.21
CA PRO A 83 5.89 0.17 -13.51
C PRO A 83 6.68 0.68 -14.71
N GLN A 84 7.35 1.82 -14.60
CA GLN A 84 8.21 2.34 -15.67
C GLN A 84 9.66 1.83 -15.60
N SER A 85 10.28 1.85 -14.41
CA SER A 85 11.70 1.52 -14.24
C SER A 85 11.96 0.04 -13.94
N GLY A 86 10.97 -0.70 -13.42
CA GLY A 86 11.11 -2.09 -12.98
C GLY A 86 11.95 -2.23 -11.72
N GLU A 87 12.13 -1.15 -10.97
CA GLU A 87 12.85 -1.15 -9.69
C GLU A 87 11.96 -1.72 -8.59
N GLN A 88 12.54 -2.56 -7.73
CA GLN A 88 11.85 -3.05 -6.54
C GLN A 88 11.63 -1.90 -5.56
N VAL A 89 10.39 -1.69 -5.16
CA VAL A 89 10.00 -0.63 -4.20
C VAL A 89 9.51 -1.19 -2.87
N TRP A 90 9.13 -2.47 -2.84
CA TRP A 90 8.76 -3.19 -1.63
C TRP A 90 8.93 -4.69 -1.81
N ILE A 91 9.13 -5.38 -0.70
CA ILE A 91 9.17 -6.83 -0.61
C ILE A 91 8.58 -7.22 0.74
N ASP A 92 7.74 -8.25 0.72
CA ASP A 92 7.32 -8.99 1.90
C ASP A 92 7.55 -10.47 1.66
N GLY A 93 8.12 -11.12 2.66
CA GLY A 93 8.36 -12.55 2.67
C GLY A 93 7.60 -13.13 3.83
N ASP A 94 6.98 -14.29 3.63
CA ASP A 94 6.41 -15.08 4.73
C ASP A 94 7.56 -15.51 5.66
N ASP A 95 7.93 -14.65 6.60
CA ASP A 95 8.87 -14.90 7.70
C ASP A 95 8.06 -15.48 8.88
N ASP A 96 7.70 -16.76 8.78
CA ASP A 96 7.31 -17.57 9.96
C ASP A 96 8.54 -17.92 10.82
#